data_AF-A0A3D1KQQ5-F1
#
_entry.id   AF-A0A3D1KQQ5-F1
#
_cell.length_a   1.000
_cell.length_b   1.000
_cell.length_c   1.000
_cell.angle_alpha   90.00
_cell.angle_beta   90.00
_cell.angle_gamma   90.00
#
_symmetry.space_group_name_H-M   'P 1'
#
loop_
_entity.id
_entity.type
_entity.pdbx_description
1 polymer ?
#
loop_
_entity_poly.entity_id
_entity_poly.type
_entity_poly.pdbx_seq_one_letter_code
_entity_poly.pdbx_strand_id
1 'polypeptide(L)'
;MKELSKSMEQSMMKMEGESIDENIEDLRKIVDNLIVFSFEQEDLLNRFSTASIQHPEYPNNLKQQYVLKEYFNHIDDSLYVLALRVVQMSTMIQKEVSEVHYNLDESLLNFTEDKVDIGISNQQFVITSANNLANSLSNLLESLMNASPSFGQGKGNSPDFGLPDIIKKQGELNEQIKDGVENGEKEDKKPGENGEGMNDELYEIYKQQEQLKGMLKDILGEDPTNANGAGDAIKKMEELQKELLERGFAKEVVKKIIQLNYELLKLQKAKMEQGEDNIRKSENPKLIFERRNIEAIKVENPYFKTNEILNRQSLPLQTIYKKKVQEYFKKEQQ
;
A
#
# COMPACT_ATOMS: atom_id res chain seq x y z
N MET A 1 45.31 2.20 17.56
CA MET A 1 44.16 1.37 17.99
C MET A 1 42.82 2.10 17.87
N LYS A 2 42.66 3.34 18.38
CA LYS A 2 41.42 4.12 18.23
C LYS A 2 41.05 4.44 16.77
N GLU A 3 42.02 4.80 15.93
CA GLU A 3 41.79 5.03 14.49
C GLU A 3 41.41 3.75 13.73
N LEU A 4 42.01 2.61 14.09
CA LEU A 4 41.67 1.32 13.50
C LEU A 4 40.26 0.87 13.88
N SER A 5 39.87 1.05 15.15
CA SER A 5 38.50 0.81 15.63
C SER A 5 37.49 1.70 14.90
N LYS A 6 37.80 2.98 14.72
CA LYS A 6 36.94 3.94 14.02
C LYS A 6 36.83 3.62 12.52
N SER A 7 37.93 3.22 11.88
CA SER A 7 37.93 2.79 10.48
C SER A 7 37.16 1.49 10.28
N MET A 8 37.23 0.56 11.23
CA MET A 8 36.49 -0.71 11.20
C MET A 8 34.99 -0.47 11.41
N GLU A 9 34.62 0.40 12.35
CA GLU A 9 33.24 0.83 12.60
C GLU A 9 32.65 1.57 11.38
N GLN A 10 33.39 2.49 10.76
CA GLN A 10 32.97 3.13 9.51
C GLN A 10 32.83 2.15 8.34
N SER A 11 33.72 1.16 8.25
CA SER A 11 33.62 0.13 7.20
C SER A 11 32.43 -0.80 7.42
N MET A 12 32.12 -1.12 8.68
CA MET A 12 30.93 -1.88 9.06
C MET A 12 29.64 -1.10 8.77
N MET A 13 29.58 0.18 9.14
CA MET A 13 28.44 1.05 8.82
C MET A 13 28.23 1.22 7.32
N LYS A 14 29.30 1.33 6.54
CA LYS A 14 29.20 1.45 5.08
C LYS A 14 28.69 0.16 4.43
N MET A 15 29.17 -1.00 4.89
CA MET A 15 28.73 -2.31 4.42
C MET A 15 27.26 -2.58 4.79
N GLU A 16 26.84 -2.17 5.98
CA GLU A 16 25.45 -2.25 6.43
C GLU A 16 24.54 -1.30 5.62
N GLY A 17 25.02 -0.10 5.29
CA GLY A 17 24.33 0.85 4.40
C GLY A 17 24.14 0.33 2.97
N GLU A 18 25.21 -0.19 2.35
CA GLU A 18 25.14 -0.77 1.00
C GLU A 18 24.13 -1.95 0.94
N SER A 19 24.10 -2.79 1.98
CA SER A 19 23.09 -3.86 2.09
C SER A 19 21.66 -3.34 2.29
N ILE A 20 21.47 -2.21 2.95
CA ILE A 20 20.15 -1.60 3.16
C ILE A 20 19.66 -0.98 1.85
N ASP A 21 20.54 -0.30 1.11
CA ASP A 21 20.20 0.34 -0.16
C ASP A 21 19.79 -0.69 -1.24
N GLU A 22 20.52 -1.81 -1.34
CA GLU A 22 20.13 -2.92 -2.23
C GLU A 22 18.74 -3.48 -1.88
N ASN A 23 18.43 -3.62 -0.58
CA ASN A 23 17.13 -4.09 -0.13
C ASN A 23 16.02 -3.06 -0.43
N ILE A 24 16.30 -1.76 -0.33
CA ILE A 24 15.36 -0.68 -0.68
C ILE A 24 15.04 -0.71 -2.17
N GLU A 25 16.04 -0.90 -3.04
CA GLU A 25 15.84 -0.96 -4.48
C GLU A 25 15.04 -2.21 -4.89
N ASP A 26 15.37 -3.37 -4.33
CA ASP A 26 14.63 -4.62 -4.58
C ASP A 26 13.18 -4.52 -4.09
N LEU A 27 12.95 -3.92 -2.92
CA LEU A 27 11.60 -3.67 -2.38
C LEU A 27 10.75 -2.82 -3.32
N ARG A 28 11.30 -1.72 -3.85
CA ARG A 28 10.57 -0.86 -4.81
C ARG A 28 10.12 -1.63 -6.03
N LYS A 29 11.03 -2.40 -6.65
CA LYS A 29 10.72 -3.20 -7.85
C LYS A 29 9.64 -4.25 -7.57
N ILE A 30 9.68 -4.90 -6.41
CA ILE A 30 8.68 -5.89 -6.01
C ILE A 30 7.32 -5.22 -5.82
N VAL A 31 7.26 -4.07 -5.13
CA VAL A 31 6.03 -3.30 -4.93
C VAL A 31 5.43 -2.87 -6.27
N ASP A 32 6.24 -2.33 -7.18
CA ASP A 32 5.80 -1.94 -8.52
C ASP A 32 5.19 -3.12 -9.29
N ASN A 33 5.86 -4.28 -9.27
CA ASN A 33 5.37 -5.48 -9.93
C ASN A 33 4.05 -5.99 -9.33
N LEU A 34 3.88 -5.90 -8.00
CA LEU A 34 2.63 -6.25 -7.31
C LEU A 34 1.47 -5.31 -7.67
N ILE A 35 1.75 -4.01 -7.82
CA ILE A 35 0.75 -3.02 -8.24
C ILE A 35 0.28 -3.32 -9.66
N VAL A 36 1.23 -3.57 -10.58
CA VAL A 36 0.91 -3.94 -11.97
C VAL A 36 0.08 -5.23 -12.01
N PHE A 37 0.49 -6.27 -11.27
CA PHE A 37 -0.28 -7.51 -11.17
C PHE A 37 -1.71 -7.28 -10.67
N SER A 38 -1.87 -6.48 -9.61
CA SER A 38 -3.19 -6.19 -9.00
C SER A 38 -4.12 -5.50 -10.00
N PHE A 39 -3.63 -4.51 -10.76
CA PHE A 39 -4.42 -3.84 -11.78
C PHE A 39 -4.79 -4.75 -12.95
N GLU A 40 -3.85 -5.56 -13.46
CA GLU A 40 -4.17 -6.51 -14.53
C GLU A 40 -5.18 -7.58 -14.08
N GLN A 41 -5.08 -8.04 -12.83
CA GLN A 41 -6.04 -8.99 -12.24
C GLN A 41 -7.42 -8.37 -12.07
N GLU A 42 -7.50 -7.09 -11.73
CA GLU A 42 -8.77 -6.37 -11.62
C GLU A 42 -9.41 -6.09 -12.99
N ASP A 43 -8.63 -5.68 -13.98
CA ASP A 43 -9.11 -5.54 -15.36
C ASP A 43 -9.69 -6.86 -15.86
N LEU A 44 -9.03 -7.97 -15.53
CA LEU A 44 -9.51 -9.29 -15.88
C LEU A 44 -10.79 -9.68 -15.12
N LEU A 45 -10.89 -9.32 -13.83
CA LEU A 45 -12.12 -9.48 -13.04
C LEU A 45 -13.30 -8.75 -13.68
N ASN A 46 -13.10 -7.51 -14.14
CA ASN A 46 -14.13 -6.73 -14.81
C ASN A 46 -14.59 -7.40 -16.12
N ARG A 47 -13.67 -8.01 -16.87
CA ARG A 47 -14.00 -8.78 -18.07
C ARG A 47 -14.82 -10.04 -17.75
N PHE A 48 -14.47 -10.80 -16.72
CA PHE A 48 -15.25 -11.97 -16.29
C PHE A 48 -16.62 -11.58 -15.71
N SER A 49 -16.73 -10.44 -15.03
CA SER A 49 -17.98 -9.95 -14.45
C SER A 49 -18.98 -9.47 -15.50
N THR A 50 -18.51 -9.08 -16.69
CA THR A 50 -19.34 -8.55 -17.78
C THR A 50 -19.54 -9.55 -18.92
N ALA A 51 -18.66 -10.53 -19.08
CA ALA A 51 -18.72 -11.54 -20.13
C ALA A 51 -19.52 -12.77 -19.70
N SER A 52 -20.46 -13.19 -20.53
CA SER A 52 -21.07 -14.53 -20.41
C SER A 52 -20.05 -15.62 -20.77
N ILE A 53 -20.23 -16.83 -20.22
CA ILE A 53 -19.45 -18.03 -20.57
C ILE A 53 -19.49 -18.30 -22.09
N GLN A 54 -20.60 -17.96 -22.76
CA GLN A 54 -20.74 -18.14 -24.21
C GLN A 54 -20.07 -17.02 -25.04
N HIS A 55 -19.47 -16.03 -24.39
CA HIS A 55 -18.82 -14.93 -25.08
C HIS A 55 -17.53 -15.40 -25.76
N PRO A 56 -17.25 -15.02 -27.02
CA PRO A 56 -16.06 -15.46 -27.76
C PRO A 56 -14.73 -15.13 -27.07
N GLU A 57 -14.69 -14.11 -26.21
CA GLU A 57 -13.49 -13.71 -25.45
C GLU A 57 -13.24 -14.54 -24.19
N TYR A 58 -14.17 -15.40 -23.76
CA TYR A 58 -14.01 -16.18 -22.53
C TYR A 58 -12.74 -17.04 -22.51
N PRO A 59 -12.36 -17.76 -23.59
CA PRO A 59 -11.09 -18.49 -23.65
C PRO A 59 -9.86 -17.58 -23.57
N ASN A 60 -9.92 -16.37 -24.12
CA ASN A 60 -8.83 -15.39 -24.04
C ASN A 60 -8.67 -14.88 -22.60
N ASN A 61 -9.77 -14.64 -21.89
CA ASN A 61 -9.74 -14.26 -20.48
C ASN A 61 -9.15 -15.38 -19.60
N LEU A 62 -9.50 -16.64 -19.85
CA LEU A 62 -8.89 -17.80 -19.19
C LEU A 62 -7.38 -17.87 -19.42
N LYS A 63 -6.95 -17.68 -20.68
CA LYS A 63 -5.52 -17.62 -21.02
C LYS A 63 -4.83 -16.48 -20.26
N GLN A 64 -5.46 -15.31 -20.17
CA GLN A 64 -4.90 -14.18 -19.43
C GLN A 64 -4.83 -14.46 -17.92
N GLN A 65 -5.83 -15.13 -17.34
CA GLN A 65 -5.79 -15.56 -15.93
C GLN A 65 -4.60 -16.48 -15.67
N TYR A 66 -4.31 -17.39 -16.60
CA TYR A 66 -3.15 -18.27 -16.52
C TYR A 66 -1.83 -17.49 -16.64
N VAL A 67 -1.76 -16.52 -17.56
CA VAL A 67 -0.58 -15.65 -17.69
C VAL A 67 -0.32 -14.87 -16.41
N LEU A 68 -1.36 -14.34 -15.76
CA LEU A 68 -1.24 -13.65 -14.48
C LEU A 68 -0.75 -14.56 -13.37
N LYS A 69 -1.19 -15.82 -13.36
CA LYS A 69 -0.65 -16.82 -12.44
C LYS A 69 0.85 -17.01 -12.62
N GLU A 70 1.31 -17.19 -13.86
CA GLU A 70 2.75 -17.33 -14.14
C GLU A 70 3.53 -16.06 -13.80
N TYR A 71 2.96 -14.89 -14.08
CA TYR A 71 3.56 -13.62 -13.70
C TYR A 71 3.73 -13.50 -12.18
N PHE A 72 2.74 -13.91 -11.41
CA PHE A 72 2.83 -13.91 -9.95
C PHE A 72 3.89 -14.88 -9.42
N ASN A 73 4.14 -16.02 -10.07
CA ASN A 73 5.25 -16.92 -9.69
C ASN A 73 6.61 -16.18 -9.68
N HIS A 74 6.84 -15.28 -10.64
CA HIS A 74 8.08 -14.48 -10.67
C HIS A 74 8.15 -13.44 -9.54
N ILE A 75 6.99 -12.91 -9.14
CA ILE A 75 6.88 -12.02 -7.98
C ILE A 75 7.16 -12.81 -6.69
N ASP A 76 6.62 -14.02 -6.56
CA ASP A 76 6.87 -14.93 -5.44
C ASP A 76 8.36 -15.25 -5.29
N ASP A 77 9.06 -15.62 -6.37
CA ASP A 77 10.51 -15.85 -6.35
C ASP A 77 11.27 -14.63 -5.79
N SER A 78 10.85 -13.42 -6.17
CA SER A 78 11.45 -12.17 -5.69
C SER A 78 11.13 -11.91 -4.21
N LEU A 79 9.89 -12.18 -3.79
CA LEU A 79 9.43 -12.08 -2.41
C LEU A 79 10.12 -13.10 -1.50
N TYR A 80 10.42 -14.29 -2.01
CA TYR A 80 11.16 -15.32 -1.28
C TYR A 80 12.59 -14.86 -0.97
N VAL A 81 13.30 -14.34 -1.99
CA VAL A 81 14.65 -13.80 -1.81
C VAL A 81 14.65 -12.66 -0.79
N LEU A 82 13.66 -11.77 -0.86
CA LEU A 82 13.47 -10.70 0.10
C LEU A 82 13.19 -11.23 1.52
N ALA A 83 12.30 -12.21 1.67
CA ALA A 83 11.92 -12.79 2.95
C ALA A 83 13.10 -13.48 3.66
N LEU A 84 14.07 -14.02 2.91
CA LEU A 84 15.32 -14.55 3.47
C LEU A 84 16.20 -13.45 4.08
N ARG A 85 16.16 -12.23 3.54
CA ARG A 85 16.93 -11.07 4.04
C ARG A 85 16.21 -10.34 5.17
N VAL A 86 14.89 -10.21 5.08
CA VAL A 86 14.04 -9.50 6.05
C VAL A 86 13.18 -10.49 6.85
N VAL A 87 13.82 -11.19 7.79
CA VAL A 87 13.24 -12.30 8.56
C VAL A 87 11.92 -11.94 9.27
N GLN A 88 11.80 -10.69 9.75
CA GLN A 88 10.65 -10.23 10.52
C GLN A 88 9.32 -10.23 9.75
N MET A 89 9.35 -10.21 8.41
CA MET A 89 8.13 -10.18 7.57
C MET A 89 7.80 -11.51 6.90
N SER A 90 8.66 -12.53 7.06
CA SER A 90 8.55 -13.82 6.38
C SER A 90 7.18 -14.48 6.54
N THR A 91 6.59 -14.47 7.74
CA THR A 91 5.30 -15.12 8.02
C THR A 91 4.12 -14.42 7.34
N MET A 92 4.11 -13.09 7.31
CA MET A 92 3.05 -12.32 6.65
C MET A 92 3.16 -12.45 5.13
N ILE A 93 4.38 -12.30 4.58
CA ILE A 93 4.63 -12.49 3.14
C ILE A 93 4.19 -13.90 2.73
N GLN A 94 4.62 -14.92 3.46
CA GLN A 94 4.27 -16.31 3.15
C GLN A 94 2.75 -16.55 3.20
N LYS A 95 2.06 -15.96 4.18
CA LYS A 95 0.60 -16.06 4.28
C LYS A 95 -0.07 -15.48 3.04
N GLU A 96 0.21 -14.22 2.70
CA GLU A 96 -0.47 -13.55 1.60
C GLU A 96 -0.08 -14.14 0.23
N VAL A 97 1.17 -14.55 0.03
CA VAL A 97 1.60 -15.29 -1.18
C VAL A 97 0.83 -16.60 -1.32
N SER A 98 0.66 -17.35 -0.22
CA SER A 98 -0.11 -18.60 -0.23
C SER A 98 -1.57 -18.38 -0.61
N GLU A 99 -2.19 -17.31 -0.08
CA GLU A 99 -3.56 -16.91 -0.43
C GLU A 99 -3.69 -16.52 -1.90
N VAL A 100 -2.72 -15.80 -2.45
CA VAL A 100 -2.72 -15.46 -3.89
C VAL A 100 -2.66 -16.72 -4.74
N HIS A 101 -1.70 -17.62 -4.51
CA HIS A 101 -1.57 -18.87 -5.27
C HIS A 101 -2.83 -19.73 -5.20
N TYR A 102 -3.34 -19.94 -3.99
CA TYR A 102 -4.55 -20.71 -3.78
C TYR A 102 -5.73 -20.14 -4.58
N ASN A 103 -5.97 -18.83 -4.48
CA ASN A 103 -7.11 -18.22 -5.16
C ASN A 103 -6.90 -18.07 -6.68
N LEU A 104 -5.66 -17.92 -7.17
CA LEU A 104 -5.36 -17.98 -8.59
C LEU A 104 -5.73 -19.34 -9.18
N ASP A 105 -5.34 -20.43 -8.51
CA ASP A 105 -5.65 -21.80 -8.91
C ASP A 105 -7.14 -22.09 -8.88
N GLU A 106 -7.81 -21.73 -7.77
CA GLU A 106 -9.25 -21.90 -7.63
C GLU A 106 -10.02 -21.06 -8.65
N SER A 107 -9.55 -19.84 -8.98
CA SER A 107 -10.21 -19.03 -10.00
C SER A 107 -10.20 -19.72 -11.37
N LEU A 108 -9.05 -20.27 -11.79
CA LEU A 108 -8.91 -21.00 -13.06
C LEU A 108 -9.79 -22.24 -13.10
N LEU A 109 -9.81 -23.01 -12.01
CA LEU A 109 -10.65 -24.19 -11.88
C LEU A 109 -12.13 -23.81 -11.98
N ASN A 110 -12.59 -22.83 -11.19
CA ASN A 110 -13.97 -22.39 -11.15
C ASN A 110 -14.43 -21.79 -12.50
N PHE A 111 -13.57 -21.04 -13.20
CA PHE A 111 -13.89 -20.56 -14.55
C PHE A 111 -13.98 -21.68 -15.58
N THR A 112 -13.19 -22.75 -15.44
CA THR A 112 -13.24 -23.91 -16.35
C THR A 112 -14.45 -24.81 -16.05
N GLU A 113 -14.95 -24.81 -14.82
CA GLU A 113 -16.14 -25.55 -14.38
C GLU A 113 -17.45 -24.73 -14.49
N ASP A 114 -17.46 -23.63 -15.23
CA ASP A 114 -18.61 -22.73 -15.41
C ASP A 114 -19.15 -22.09 -14.10
N LYS A 115 -18.36 -22.12 -13.02
CA LYS A 115 -18.67 -21.51 -11.71
C LYS A 115 -18.15 -20.07 -11.64
N VAL A 116 -18.59 -19.23 -12.58
CA VAL A 116 -18.06 -17.86 -12.78
C VAL A 116 -18.15 -17.00 -11.53
N ASP A 117 -19.29 -17.02 -10.82
CA ASP A 117 -19.47 -16.23 -9.60
C ASP A 117 -18.41 -16.55 -8.52
N ILE A 118 -18.06 -17.84 -8.39
CA ILE A 118 -17.04 -18.31 -7.44
C ILE A 118 -15.65 -17.92 -7.94
N GLY A 119 -15.38 -18.08 -9.24
CA GLY A 119 -14.12 -17.65 -9.84
C GLY A 119 -13.86 -16.14 -9.66
N ILE A 120 -14.88 -15.29 -9.84
CA ILE A 120 -14.81 -13.85 -9.56
C ILE A 120 -14.49 -13.60 -8.09
N SER A 121 -15.15 -14.31 -7.17
CA SER A 121 -14.85 -14.22 -5.74
C SER A 121 -13.38 -14.58 -5.45
N ASN A 122 -12.84 -15.62 -6.09
CA ASN A 122 -11.42 -15.95 -5.97
C ASN A 122 -10.53 -14.81 -6.48
N GLN A 123 -10.85 -14.20 -7.64
CA GLN A 123 -10.09 -13.05 -8.15
C GLN A 123 -10.08 -11.86 -7.17
N GLN A 124 -11.19 -11.61 -6.45
CA GLN A 124 -11.23 -10.57 -5.42
C GLN A 124 -10.28 -10.87 -4.25
N PHE A 125 -10.17 -12.14 -3.85
CA PHE A 125 -9.21 -12.56 -2.82
C PHE A 125 -7.77 -12.40 -3.30
N VAL A 126 -7.46 -12.74 -4.56
CA VAL A 126 -6.14 -12.49 -5.17
C VAL A 126 -5.78 -11.01 -5.09
N ILE A 127 -6.68 -10.12 -5.52
CA ILE A 127 -6.47 -8.66 -5.46
C ILE A 127 -6.26 -8.20 -4.02
N THR A 128 -7.05 -8.72 -3.08
CA THR A 128 -6.93 -8.37 -1.66
C THR A 128 -5.56 -8.72 -1.10
N SER A 129 -5.07 -9.94 -1.34
CA SER A 129 -3.77 -10.37 -0.83
C SER A 129 -2.60 -9.69 -1.55
N ALA A 130 -2.70 -9.43 -2.85
CA ALA A 130 -1.71 -8.61 -3.56
C ALA A 130 -1.60 -7.19 -2.97
N ASN A 131 -2.73 -6.58 -2.63
CA ASN A 131 -2.77 -5.26 -2.01
C ASN A 131 -2.21 -5.27 -0.57
N ASN A 132 -2.48 -6.33 0.20
CA ASN A 132 -1.90 -6.50 1.53
C ASN A 132 -0.37 -6.62 1.48
N LEU A 133 0.16 -7.38 0.50
CA LEU A 133 1.59 -7.48 0.25
C LEU A 133 2.17 -6.11 -0.10
N ALA A 134 1.62 -5.42 -1.09
CA ALA A 134 2.10 -4.11 -1.52
C ALA A 134 2.12 -3.10 -0.37
N ASN A 135 1.03 -2.97 0.39
CA ASN A 135 0.95 -2.06 1.53
C ASN A 135 2.02 -2.38 2.59
N SER A 136 2.16 -3.65 2.96
CA SER A 136 3.10 -4.04 3.99
C SER A 136 4.56 -3.83 3.57
N LEU A 137 4.88 -4.11 2.31
CA LEU A 137 6.21 -3.88 1.75
C LEU A 137 6.53 -2.39 1.59
N SER A 138 5.54 -1.56 1.25
CA SER A 138 5.68 -0.11 1.25
C SER A 138 5.96 0.44 2.65
N ASN A 139 5.25 -0.05 3.68
CA ASN A 139 5.53 0.34 5.07
C ASN A 139 6.94 -0.07 5.52
N LEU A 140 7.41 -1.23 5.09
CA LEU A 140 8.79 -1.67 5.34
C LEU A 140 9.80 -0.76 4.62
N LEU A 141 9.56 -0.47 3.34
CA LEU A 141 10.39 0.42 2.53
C LEU A 141 10.52 1.79 3.20
N GLU A 142 9.41 2.37 3.65
CA GLU A 142 9.40 3.64 4.37
C GLU A 142 10.19 3.54 5.70
N SER A 143 9.99 2.46 6.47
CA SER A 143 10.74 2.23 7.69
C SER A 143 12.24 2.10 7.46
N LEU A 144 12.68 1.42 6.38
CA LEU A 144 14.09 1.27 6.04
C LEU A 144 14.70 2.58 5.56
N MET A 145 13.99 3.32 4.72
CA MET A 145 14.40 4.66 4.27
C MET A 145 14.54 5.65 5.43
N ASN A 146 13.65 5.57 6.42
CA ASN A 146 13.70 6.41 7.62
C ASN A 146 14.78 5.95 8.62
N ALA A 147 15.12 4.66 8.64
CA ALA A 147 16.11 4.09 9.56
C ALA A 147 17.56 4.24 9.06
N SER A 148 17.80 4.47 7.77
CA SER A 148 19.14 4.66 7.21
C SER A 148 19.68 6.07 7.51
N PRO A 149 20.71 6.25 8.37
CA PRO A 149 21.24 7.57 8.70
C PRO A 149 22.29 8.09 7.70
N SER A 150 22.60 7.35 6.63
CA SER A 150 23.85 7.53 5.87
C SER A 150 23.64 8.06 4.45
N PHE A 151 23.62 9.38 4.30
CA PHE A 151 24.03 10.03 3.04
C PHE A 151 25.04 11.15 3.32
N GLY A 152 26.18 10.73 3.85
CA GLY A 152 27.35 11.58 4.08
C GLY A 152 28.52 11.17 3.18
N GLN A 153 28.73 11.95 2.12
CA GLN A 153 30.03 12.20 1.49
C GLN A 153 30.68 11.03 0.70
N GLY A 154 30.36 10.91 -0.60
CA GLY A 154 31.09 10.05 -1.53
C GLY A 154 30.75 10.30 -3.00
N LYS A 155 31.76 10.72 -3.78
CA LYS A 155 31.73 11.08 -5.21
C LYS A 155 30.97 10.12 -6.14
N GLY A 156 30.17 10.70 -7.03
CA GLY A 156 29.93 10.17 -8.37
C GLY A 156 28.49 10.35 -8.86
N ASN A 157 28.28 11.32 -9.76
CA ASN A 157 27.05 11.60 -10.52
C ASN A 157 25.73 11.63 -9.74
N SER A 158 25.24 12.87 -9.53
CA SER A 158 23.87 13.24 -9.14
C SER A 158 23.16 12.24 -8.23
N PRO A 159 23.38 12.30 -6.90
CA PRO A 159 22.46 11.65 -5.99
C PRO A 159 21.16 12.43 -6.08
N ASP A 160 20.07 11.71 -6.27
CA ASP A 160 18.72 12.23 -6.24
C ASP A 160 18.47 12.79 -4.84
N PHE A 161 18.87 14.05 -4.62
CA PHE A 161 18.81 14.74 -3.34
C PHE A 161 17.33 14.90 -3.01
N GLY A 162 16.85 14.20 -2.00
CA GLY A 162 15.43 14.16 -1.69
C GLY A 162 15.00 15.40 -0.91
N LEU A 163 13.71 15.72 -0.96
CA LEU A 163 13.11 16.68 -0.04
C LEU A 163 13.39 16.35 1.44
N PRO A 164 13.39 15.06 1.90
CA PRO A 164 13.76 14.72 3.27
C PRO A 164 15.20 15.12 3.63
N ASP A 165 16.14 15.01 2.70
CA ASP A 165 17.54 15.38 2.92
C ASP A 165 17.71 16.90 3.10
N ILE A 166 16.94 17.69 2.34
CA ILE A 166 16.88 19.15 2.52
C ILE A 166 16.37 19.49 3.92
N ILE A 167 15.32 18.81 4.39
CA ILE A 167 14.75 19.07 5.72
C ILE A 167 15.75 18.73 6.83
N LYS A 168 16.46 17.61 6.69
CA LYS A 168 17.50 17.21 7.65
C LYS A 168 18.63 18.24 7.71
N LYS A 169 19.18 18.64 6.57
CA LYS A 169 20.23 19.68 6.52
C LYS A 169 19.75 21.04 7.00
N GLN A 170 18.49 21.40 6.71
CA GLN A 170 17.89 22.61 7.26
C GLN A 170 17.80 22.54 8.78
N GLY A 171 17.51 21.37 9.35
CA GLY A 171 17.53 21.11 10.79
C GLY A 171 18.89 21.37 11.44
N GLU A 172 19.97 20.86 10.84
CA GLU A 172 21.35 21.07 11.32
C GLU A 172 21.74 22.56 11.31
N LEU A 173 21.43 23.28 10.23
CA LEU A 173 21.64 24.73 10.13
C LEU A 173 20.84 25.50 11.18
N ASN A 174 19.62 25.06 11.48
CA ASN A 174 18.78 25.71 12.48
C ASN A 174 19.36 25.58 13.89
N GLU A 175 20.00 24.45 14.22
CA GLU A 175 20.71 24.28 15.48
C GLU A 175 21.91 25.22 15.56
N GLN A 176 22.72 25.31 14.51
CA GLN A 176 23.83 26.27 14.44
C GLN A 176 23.37 27.73 14.62
N ILE A 177 22.25 28.11 14.00
CA ILE A 177 21.69 29.46 14.16
C ILE A 177 21.17 29.69 15.58
N LYS A 178 20.54 28.70 16.22
CA LYS A 178 20.08 28.81 17.61
C LYS A 178 21.25 28.92 18.59
N ASP A 179 22.29 28.11 18.39
CA ASP A 179 23.50 28.15 19.21
C ASP A 179 24.21 29.51 19.08
N GLY A 180 24.23 30.08 17.87
CA GLY A 180 24.72 31.43 17.62
C GLY A 180 23.91 32.51 18.36
N VAL A 181 22.58 32.35 18.44
CA VAL A 181 21.69 33.27 19.20
C VAL A 181 21.93 33.14 20.71
N GLU A 182 22.02 31.92 21.24
CA GLU A 182 22.24 31.68 22.67
C GLU A 182 23.64 32.14 23.14
N ASN A 183 24.66 32.00 22.29
CA ASN A 183 26.00 32.51 22.58
C ASN A 183 26.09 34.02 22.41
N GLY A 184 25.32 34.62 21.48
CA GLY A 184 25.21 36.06 21.31
C GLY A 184 24.49 36.78 22.45
N GLU A 185 23.55 36.11 23.14
CA GLU A 185 22.82 36.68 24.28
C GLU A 185 23.66 36.79 25.57
N LYS A 186 24.87 36.22 25.62
CA LYS A 186 25.78 36.36 26.76
C LYS A 186 26.65 37.61 26.70
N GLU A 187 26.63 38.36 25.60
CA GLU A 187 27.32 39.65 25.49
C GLU A 187 26.32 40.78 25.22
N ASP A 188 25.93 41.49 26.30
CA ASP A 188 25.25 42.79 26.26
C ASP A 188 26.16 43.86 25.62
N LYS A 189 26.37 43.80 24.30
CA LYS A 189 27.14 44.81 23.57
C LYS A 189 26.36 45.35 22.37
N LYS A 190 26.41 46.68 22.29
CA LYS A 190 25.75 47.52 21.30
C LYS A 190 26.07 47.09 19.86
N PRO A 191 25.14 47.29 18.92
CA PRO A 191 25.39 47.06 17.50
C PRO A 191 26.46 48.05 17.01
N GLY A 192 27.65 47.54 16.66
CA GLY A 192 28.73 48.32 16.07
C GLY A 192 30.16 47.82 16.32
N GLU A 193 30.38 46.97 17.32
CA GLU A 193 31.70 46.40 17.63
C GLU A 193 31.60 44.88 17.85
N ASN A 194 31.60 44.09 16.78
CA ASN A 194 31.90 42.65 16.77
C ASN A 194 32.35 42.35 15.34
N GLY A 195 33.63 42.19 15.04
CA GLY A 195 34.45 41.03 15.43
C GLY A 195 34.52 40.10 14.22
N GLU A 196 35.57 40.21 13.41
CA GLU A 196 35.72 39.61 12.07
C GLU A 196 35.35 38.11 11.98
N GLY A 197 35.48 37.33 13.07
CA GLY A 197 35.13 35.90 13.09
C GLY A 197 33.65 35.54 13.17
N MET A 198 32.77 36.42 13.68
CA MET A 198 31.33 36.15 13.76
C MET A 198 30.62 36.33 12.39
N ASN A 199 31.21 37.15 11.52
CA ASN A 199 30.75 37.35 10.15
C ASN A 199 31.09 36.18 9.24
N ASP A 200 32.20 35.48 9.47
CA ASP A 200 32.61 34.33 8.67
C ASP A 200 31.67 33.13 8.88
N GLU A 201 31.29 32.85 10.13
CA GLU A 201 30.34 31.78 10.45
C GLU A 201 28.93 32.08 9.90
N LEU A 202 28.48 33.34 10.06
CA LEU A 202 27.21 33.80 9.49
C LEU A 202 27.19 33.67 7.96
N TYR A 203 28.31 34.00 7.31
CA TYR A 203 28.45 33.92 5.86
C TYR A 203 28.45 32.48 5.35
N GLU A 204 29.12 31.56 6.05
CA GLU A 204 29.08 30.12 5.70
C GLU A 204 27.67 29.53 5.88
N ILE A 205 26.97 29.88 6.96
CA ILE A 205 25.56 29.48 7.16
C ILE A 205 24.69 30.03 6.04
N TYR A 206 24.86 31.30 5.66
CA TYR A 206 24.11 31.91 4.55
C TYR A 206 24.35 31.18 3.23
N LYS A 207 25.61 30.84 2.93
CA LYS A 207 25.98 30.12 1.71
C LYS A 207 25.37 28.72 1.67
N GLN A 208 25.37 28.00 2.79
CA GLN A 208 24.70 26.71 2.89
C GLN A 208 23.18 26.82 2.72
N GLN A 209 22.56 27.86 3.28
CA GLN A 209 21.14 28.16 3.11
C GLN A 209 20.78 28.45 1.64
N GLU A 210 21.64 29.17 0.91
CA GLU A 210 21.43 29.45 -0.52
C GLU A 210 21.54 28.19 -1.37
N GLN A 211 22.50 27.32 -1.06
CA GLN A 211 22.62 26.02 -1.72
C GLN A 211 21.38 25.15 -1.49
N LEU A 212 20.86 25.10 -0.26
CA LEU A 212 19.64 24.36 0.04
C LEU A 212 18.42 24.92 -0.70
N LYS A 213 18.31 26.25 -0.83
CA LYS A 213 17.24 26.88 -1.61
C LYS A 213 17.32 26.51 -3.09
N GLY A 214 18.53 26.47 -3.65
CA GLY A 214 18.78 26.01 -5.02
C GLY A 214 18.32 24.56 -5.24
N MET A 215 18.76 23.65 -4.36
CA MET A 215 18.36 22.25 -4.39
C MET A 215 16.84 22.08 -4.24
N LEU A 216 16.21 22.87 -3.36
CA LEU A 216 14.75 22.84 -3.19
C LEU A 216 14.01 23.28 -4.46
N LYS A 217 14.52 24.31 -5.16
CA LYS A 217 13.98 24.75 -6.45
C LYS A 217 14.14 23.67 -7.52
N ASP A 218 15.30 23.02 -7.58
CA ASP A 218 15.57 21.95 -8.54
C ASP A 218 14.63 20.75 -8.35
N ILE A 219 14.36 20.38 -7.09
CA ILE A 219 13.43 19.28 -6.74
C ILE A 219 11.96 19.63 -7.05
N LEU A 220 11.60 20.91 -6.96
CA LEU A 220 10.23 21.38 -7.18
C LEU A 220 9.90 21.61 -8.67
N GLY A 221 10.90 21.67 -9.54
CA GLY A 221 10.73 21.87 -10.98
C GLY A 221 10.38 23.32 -11.38
N GLU A 222 10.08 23.54 -12.66
CA GLU A 222 9.95 24.89 -13.27
C GLU A 222 8.74 25.70 -12.79
N ASP A 223 7.75 25.10 -12.09
CA ASP A 223 6.50 25.78 -11.74
C ASP A 223 6.19 25.78 -10.22
N PRO A 224 7.01 26.47 -9.39
CA PRO A 224 6.86 26.52 -7.93
C PRO A 224 5.57 27.19 -7.44
N THR A 225 4.77 27.76 -8.35
CA THR A 225 3.48 28.42 -8.07
C THR A 225 2.27 27.51 -8.18
N ASN A 226 2.37 26.33 -8.81
CA ASN A 226 1.23 25.45 -9.08
C ASN A 226 1.06 24.31 -8.05
N ALA A 227 2.05 24.05 -7.21
CA ALA A 227 1.97 23.04 -6.14
C ALA A 227 1.58 23.72 -4.81
N ASN A 228 0.39 23.39 -4.29
CA ASN A 228 -0.13 23.88 -3.00
C ASN A 228 0.92 23.73 -1.87
N GLY A 229 1.59 24.82 -1.50
CA GLY A 229 2.57 24.90 -0.41
C GLY A 229 4.06 24.96 -0.82
N ALA A 230 4.40 24.65 -2.07
CA ALA A 230 5.80 24.64 -2.54
C ALA A 230 6.42 26.05 -2.62
N GLY A 231 5.66 27.01 -3.15
CA GLY A 231 6.08 28.41 -3.23
C GLY A 231 6.21 29.08 -1.86
N ASP A 232 5.53 28.56 -0.83
CA ASP A 232 5.57 29.14 0.51
C ASP A 232 6.86 28.78 1.25
N ALA A 233 7.34 27.54 1.11
CA ALA A 233 8.63 27.12 1.67
C ALA A 233 9.80 27.94 1.08
N ILE A 234 9.85 28.12 -0.24
CA ILE A 234 10.89 28.93 -0.90
C ILE A 234 10.85 30.39 -0.40
N LYS A 235 9.66 31.00 -0.34
CA LYS A 235 9.53 32.38 0.18
C LYS A 235 10.00 32.49 1.63
N LYS A 236 9.70 31.49 2.48
CA LYS A 236 10.18 31.47 3.86
C LYS A 236 11.68 31.30 3.98
N MET A 237 12.32 30.56 3.06
CA MET A 237 13.78 30.51 2.98
C MET A 237 14.38 31.88 2.61
N GLU A 238 13.77 32.58 1.65
CA GLU A 238 14.21 33.93 1.24
C GLU A 238 14.00 34.97 2.36
N GLU A 239 12.87 34.91 3.07
CA GLU A 239 12.64 35.74 4.25
C GLU A 239 13.67 35.47 5.35
N LEU A 240 13.96 34.19 5.63
CA LEU A 240 14.96 33.79 6.62
C LEU A 240 16.35 34.31 6.25
N GLN A 241 16.76 34.15 4.98
CA GLN A 241 18.04 34.63 4.45
C GLN A 241 18.19 36.14 4.61
N LYS A 242 17.13 36.89 4.30
CA LYS A 242 17.14 38.34 4.43
C LYS A 242 17.26 38.77 5.90
N GLU A 243 16.49 38.15 6.78
CA GLU A 243 16.54 38.44 8.22
C GLU A 243 17.91 38.08 8.83
N LEU A 244 18.50 36.96 8.40
CA LEU A 244 19.83 36.52 8.80
C LEU A 244 20.92 37.51 8.37
N LEU A 245 20.81 38.08 7.16
CA LEU A 245 21.72 39.14 6.68
C LEU A 245 21.53 40.48 7.39
N GLU A 246 20.28 40.87 7.66
CA GLU A 246 19.97 42.18 8.25
C GLU A 246 20.27 42.23 9.77
N ARG A 247 20.06 41.11 10.47
CA ARG A 247 20.08 41.08 11.95
C ARG A 247 21.04 40.06 12.56
N GLY A 248 21.62 39.17 11.77
CA GLY A 248 22.51 38.13 12.26
C GLY A 248 21.80 37.13 13.18
N PHE A 249 22.47 36.67 14.22
CA PHE A 249 21.93 35.76 15.22
C PHE A 249 20.96 36.47 16.19
N ALA A 250 19.72 36.67 15.75
CA ALA A 250 18.67 37.32 16.54
C ALA A 250 17.48 36.38 16.85
N LYS A 251 16.77 36.65 17.96
CA LYS A 251 15.55 35.91 18.35
C LYS A 251 14.46 35.96 17.27
N GLU A 252 14.41 37.02 16.47
CA GLU A 252 13.51 37.17 15.33
C GLU A 252 13.80 36.15 14.22
N VAL A 253 15.07 35.84 13.97
CA VAL A 253 15.51 34.82 13.00
C VAL A 253 15.03 33.44 13.45
N VAL A 254 15.07 33.14 14.75
CA VAL A 254 14.55 31.87 15.29
C VAL A 254 13.05 31.70 15.02
N LYS A 255 12.27 32.79 15.08
CA LYS A 255 10.83 32.72 14.72
C LYS A 255 10.64 32.40 13.23
N LYS A 256 11.50 32.93 12.35
CA LYS A 256 11.49 32.63 10.92
C LYS A 256 11.90 31.19 10.63
N ILE A 257 12.88 30.65 11.37
CA ILE A 257 13.25 29.24 11.33
C ILE A 257 12.05 28.34 11.65
N ILE A 258 11.30 28.65 12.71
CA ILE A 258 10.13 27.85 13.10
C ILE A 258 9.06 27.86 11.99
N GLN A 259 8.83 29.03 11.37
CA GLN A 259 7.88 29.16 10.25
C GLN A 259 8.34 28.38 9.02
N LEU A 260 9.63 28.44 8.69
CA LEU A 260 10.21 27.69 7.58
C LEU A 260 10.06 26.18 7.79
N ASN A 261 10.39 25.69 8.99
CA ASN A 261 10.26 24.27 9.31
C ASN A 261 8.83 23.76 9.17
N TYR A 262 7.86 24.57 9.58
CA TYR A 262 6.45 24.23 9.41
C TYR A 262 6.06 24.05 7.94
N GLU A 263 6.45 24.98 7.06
CA GLU A 263 6.16 24.87 5.62
C GLU A 263 6.91 23.71 4.96
N LEU A 264 8.16 23.45 5.36
CA LEU A 264 8.92 22.30 4.87
C LEU A 264 8.29 20.96 5.25
N LEU A 265 7.82 20.82 6.49
CA LEU A 265 7.10 19.63 6.96
C LEU A 265 5.76 19.45 6.23
N LYS A 266 5.05 20.55 6.00
CA LYS A 266 3.81 20.54 5.21
C LYS A 266 4.06 20.13 3.76
N LEU A 267 5.16 20.61 3.17
CA LEU A 267 5.59 20.24 1.83
C LEU A 267 5.99 18.76 1.76
N GLN A 268 6.71 18.25 2.78
CA GLN A 268 7.03 16.83 2.91
C GLN A 268 5.76 15.99 2.96
N LYS A 269 4.81 16.38 3.81
CA LYS A 269 3.52 15.72 3.91
C LYS A 269 2.77 15.73 2.58
N ALA A 270 2.70 16.87 1.90
CA ALA A 270 2.05 16.98 0.60
C ALA A 270 2.74 16.11 -0.46
N LYS A 271 4.08 16.02 -0.45
CA LYS A 271 4.83 15.17 -1.38
C LYS A 271 4.66 13.68 -1.07
N MET A 272 4.55 13.31 0.20
CA MET A 272 4.18 11.96 0.63
C MET A 272 2.75 11.63 0.19
N GLU A 273 1.79 12.52 0.41
CA GLU A 273 0.40 12.37 -0.04
C GLU A 273 0.24 12.38 -1.57
N GLN A 274 1.18 12.97 -2.32
CA GLN A 274 1.22 12.95 -3.78
C GLN A 274 1.88 11.68 -4.34
N GLY A 275 2.80 11.08 -3.58
CA GLY A 275 3.43 9.78 -3.89
C GLY A 275 2.61 8.59 -3.40
N GLU A 276 1.75 8.80 -2.41
CA GLU A 276 0.50 8.06 -2.30
C GLU A 276 -0.32 8.39 -3.54
N ASP A 277 -0.10 7.65 -4.63
CA ASP A 277 -1.13 7.50 -5.65
C ASP A 277 -2.45 7.17 -4.92
N ASN A 278 -3.60 7.36 -5.55
CA ASN A 278 -4.85 6.85 -4.98
C ASN A 278 -4.85 5.31 -5.05
N ILE A 279 -3.87 4.65 -4.43
CA ILE A 279 -3.95 3.30 -3.91
C ILE A 279 -5.28 3.32 -3.18
N ARG A 280 -6.25 2.63 -3.78
CA ARG A 280 -7.52 2.40 -3.12
C ARG A 280 -7.16 1.85 -1.76
N LYS A 281 -7.34 2.68 -0.73
CA LYS A 281 -7.39 2.20 0.64
C LYS A 281 -8.35 1.04 0.57
N SER A 282 -7.87 -0.15 0.93
CA SER A 282 -8.69 -1.34 1.01
C SER A 282 -9.87 -1.00 1.89
N GLU A 283 -10.95 -0.52 1.30
CA GLU A 283 -12.25 -0.62 1.91
C GLU A 283 -12.46 -2.12 1.92
N ASN A 284 -12.37 -2.71 3.13
CA ASN A 284 -12.74 -4.09 3.39
C ASN A 284 -13.84 -4.47 2.42
N PRO A 285 -13.73 -5.60 1.68
CA PRO A 285 -14.67 -5.94 0.63
C PRO A 285 -16.05 -5.63 1.17
N LYS A 286 -16.70 -4.59 0.60
CA LYS A 286 -18.11 -4.38 0.87
C LYS A 286 -18.67 -5.70 0.41
N LEU A 287 -19.01 -6.55 1.37
CA LEU A 287 -19.86 -7.69 1.17
C LEU A 287 -21.13 -7.02 0.68
N ILE A 288 -21.21 -6.75 -0.63
CA ILE A 288 -22.44 -6.55 -1.34
C ILE A 288 -23.01 -7.96 -1.38
N PHE A 289 -23.40 -8.43 -0.19
CA PHE A 289 -24.50 -9.34 -0.04
C PHE A 289 -25.66 -8.51 -0.56
N GLU A 290 -25.86 -8.53 -1.88
CA GLU A 290 -27.21 -8.46 -2.36
C GLU A 290 -27.90 -9.60 -1.63
N ARG A 291 -28.63 -9.25 -0.55
CA ARG A 291 -29.64 -10.15 -0.02
C ARG A 291 -30.54 -10.39 -1.20
N ARG A 292 -30.29 -11.46 -1.96
CA ARG A 292 -31.31 -12.09 -2.77
C ARG A 292 -32.43 -12.30 -1.78
N ASN A 293 -33.45 -11.46 -1.89
CA ASN A 293 -34.70 -11.65 -1.18
C ASN A 293 -35.29 -12.87 -1.89
N ILE A 294 -34.78 -14.06 -1.53
CA ILE A 294 -35.36 -15.31 -1.95
C ILE A 294 -36.72 -15.24 -1.32
N GLU A 295 -37.75 -14.92 -2.12
CA GLU A 295 -39.13 -15.07 -1.68
C GLU A 295 -39.18 -16.44 -1.02
N ALA A 296 -39.57 -16.47 0.25
CA ALA A 296 -39.66 -17.72 1.00
C ALA A 296 -40.36 -18.70 0.08
N ILE A 297 -39.65 -19.78 -0.33
CA ILE A 297 -40.22 -20.79 -1.20
C ILE A 297 -41.54 -21.12 -0.52
N LYS A 298 -42.65 -20.79 -1.18
CA LYS A 298 -43.95 -21.30 -0.76
C LYS A 298 -43.80 -22.78 -0.96
N VAL A 299 -43.34 -23.47 0.09
CA VAL A 299 -43.49 -24.89 0.22
C VAL A 299 -44.99 -25.06 0.39
N GLU A 300 -45.70 -25.01 -0.74
CA GLU A 300 -47.03 -25.57 -0.85
C GLU A 300 -46.81 -27.04 -0.54
N ASN A 301 -46.97 -27.36 0.73
CA ASN A 301 -46.88 -28.70 1.24
C ASN A 301 -47.78 -29.58 0.35
N PRO A 302 -47.21 -30.46 -0.51
CA PRO A 302 -48.00 -31.20 -1.49
C PRO A 302 -48.99 -32.14 -0.79
N TYR A 303 -48.75 -32.46 0.49
CA TYR A 303 -49.64 -33.24 1.34
C TYR A 303 -51.00 -32.58 1.61
N PHE A 304 -51.16 -31.27 1.40
CA PHE A 304 -52.46 -30.58 1.55
C PHE A 304 -53.12 -30.18 0.22
N LYS A 305 -52.45 -30.34 -0.93
CA LYS A 305 -53.05 -30.11 -2.26
C LYS A 305 -53.76 -31.33 -2.82
N THR A 306 -53.54 -32.49 -2.25
CA THR A 306 -54.41 -33.63 -2.47
C THR A 306 -55.53 -33.57 -1.43
N ASN A 307 -56.66 -32.99 -1.80
CA ASN A 307 -57.89 -33.70 -1.48
C ASN A 307 -57.82 -35.01 -2.28
N GLU A 308 -57.06 -35.99 -1.78
CA GLU A 308 -57.42 -37.38 -2.01
C GLU A 308 -58.80 -37.54 -1.36
N ILE A 309 -59.83 -37.09 -2.08
CA ILE A 309 -61.08 -37.81 -2.07
C ILE A 309 -60.65 -39.18 -2.55
N LEU A 310 -60.36 -40.06 -1.59
CA LEU A 310 -60.25 -41.48 -1.82
C LEU A 310 -61.57 -41.81 -2.50
N ASN A 311 -61.55 -41.90 -3.82
CA ASN A 311 -62.73 -42.14 -4.62
C ASN A 311 -63.09 -43.60 -4.32
N ARG A 312 -63.84 -43.83 -3.22
CA ARG A 312 -64.39 -45.11 -2.84
C ARG A 312 -65.52 -45.44 -3.81
N GLN A 313 -65.20 -45.52 -5.09
CA GLN A 313 -65.98 -46.35 -5.98
C GLN A 313 -65.74 -47.77 -5.49
N SER A 314 -66.73 -48.33 -4.79
CA SER A 314 -66.75 -49.76 -4.49
C SER A 314 -66.73 -50.49 -5.83
N LEU A 315 -65.56 -51.00 -6.21
CA LEU A 315 -65.43 -51.88 -7.37
C LEU A 315 -66.42 -53.04 -7.17
N PRO A 316 -67.30 -53.34 -8.14
CA PRO A 316 -68.17 -54.51 -8.01
C PRO A 316 -67.28 -55.75 -7.87
N LEU A 317 -67.44 -56.49 -6.77
CA LEU A 317 -66.70 -57.74 -6.56
C LEU A 317 -66.90 -58.63 -7.80
N GLN A 318 -65.79 -59.04 -8.42
CA GLN A 318 -65.89 -60.04 -9.48
C GLN A 318 -66.61 -61.28 -8.93
N THR A 319 -67.51 -61.85 -9.71
CA THR A 319 -68.46 -62.91 -9.31
C THR A 319 -67.81 -64.07 -8.54
N ILE A 320 -66.55 -64.36 -8.85
CA ILE A 320 -65.75 -65.41 -8.24
C ILE A 320 -65.50 -65.13 -6.75
N TYR A 321 -65.16 -63.90 -6.39
CA TYR A 321 -64.92 -63.50 -5.00
C TYR A 321 -66.22 -63.41 -4.20
N LYS A 322 -67.33 -63.00 -4.85
CA LYS A 322 -68.66 -63.00 -4.22
C LYS A 322 -69.10 -64.42 -3.79
N LYS A 323 -68.83 -65.44 -4.62
CA LYS A 323 -69.10 -66.84 -4.27
C LYS A 323 -68.25 -67.32 -3.09
N LYS A 324 -66.94 -67.04 -3.09
CA LYS A 324 -66.04 -67.42 -1.98
C LYS A 324 -66.42 -66.76 -0.65
N VAL A 325 -66.83 -65.50 -0.67
CA VAL A 325 -67.30 -64.79 0.53
C VAL A 325 -68.60 -65.38 1.07
N GLN A 326 -69.56 -65.70 0.21
CA GLN A 326 -70.79 -66.39 0.63
C GLN A 326 -70.50 -67.79 1.21
N GLU A 327 -69.54 -68.51 0.65
CA GLU A 327 -69.12 -69.82 1.12
C GLU A 327 -68.42 -69.75 2.49
N TYR A 328 -67.60 -68.71 2.70
CA TYR A 328 -66.94 -68.42 3.99
C TYR A 328 -67.97 -68.13 5.10
N PHE A 329 -68.92 -67.22 4.86
CA PHE A 329 -69.93 -66.85 5.86
C PHE A 329 -71.04 -67.91 6.04
N LYS A 330 -71.22 -68.83 5.09
CA LYS A 330 -72.09 -70.01 5.30
C LYS A 330 -71.46 -71.07 6.21
N LYS A 331 -70.12 -71.08 6.34
CA LYS A 331 -69.41 -72.03 7.22
C LYS A 331 -69.48 -71.67 8.70
N GLU A 332 -69.79 -70.42 9.05
CA GLU A 332 -69.93 -69.96 10.45
C GLU A 332 -71.36 -70.06 11.00
N GLN A 333 -72.33 -70.54 10.21
CA GLN A 333 -73.69 -70.85 10.67
C GLN A 333 -73.96 -72.35 10.57
N GLN A 334 -73.25 -73.14 11.37
CA GLN A 334 -73.67 -74.49 11.79
C GLN A 334 -73.21 -74.76 13.21
#